data_AF-A0A1C3JG55-F1
#
_entry.id   AF-A0A1C3JG55-F1
#
_cell.length_a   1.000
_cell.length_b   1.000
_cell.length_c   1.000
_cell.angle_alpha   90.00
_cell.angle_beta   90.00
_cell.angle_gamma   90.00
#
_symmetry.space_group_name_H-M   'P 1'
#
loop_
_entity.id
_entity.type
_entity.pdbx_description
1 polymer ?
#
loop_
_entity_poly.entity_id
_entity_poly.type
_entity_poly.pdbx_seq_one_letter_code
_entity_poly.pdbx_strand_id
1 'polypeptide(L)'
;MNMLTLDKTELHRNHSTFIAEAVFAVEMVKADKQLEKQKMAKQLLDTLFPLETGSHEDVVSYEIDYRHVQVYFKNGEHTGLKRAKHFVAYTGDKSKPSAILFRDESGTHVEVTIGARKGTGRLELVDIQDIQLETCTTFGQTEASRSSGIRHWVSLVKGDESGRPNASSEDKEFTAKNGEDYNLGFCFAI
;
A
#
# COMPACT_ATOMS: atom_id res chain seq x y z
N MET A 1 -8.70 39.50 -9.12
CA MET A 1 -8.46 38.73 -7.89
C MET A 1 -9.62 37.78 -7.69
N ASN A 2 -9.31 36.59 -7.18
CA ASN A 2 -10.19 35.48 -6.78
C ASN A 2 -10.55 34.49 -7.90
N MET A 3 -10.46 33.18 -7.70
CA MET A 3 -9.71 32.33 -6.77
C MET A 3 -9.95 30.94 -7.36
N LEU A 4 -8.88 30.21 -7.70
CA LEU A 4 -8.96 28.87 -8.26
C LEU A 4 -9.67 27.93 -7.26
N THR A 5 -10.97 27.69 -7.46
CA THR A 5 -11.65 26.52 -6.89
C THR A 5 -11.23 25.32 -7.73
N LEU A 6 -9.99 24.86 -7.51
CA LEU A 6 -9.51 23.61 -8.07
C LEU A 6 -10.35 22.49 -7.47
N ASP A 7 -11.06 21.86 -8.39
CA ASP A 7 -12.06 20.84 -8.25
C ASP A 7 -11.49 19.62 -7.51
N LYS A 8 -11.84 19.45 -6.22
CA LYS A 8 -11.49 18.25 -5.43
C LYS A 8 -12.05 16.96 -6.05
N THR A 9 -13.08 17.08 -6.90
CA THR A 9 -13.78 15.98 -7.57
C THR A 9 -12.99 15.42 -8.76
N GLU A 10 -12.27 16.26 -9.51
CA GLU A 10 -11.40 15.80 -10.61
C GLU A 10 -10.14 15.06 -10.13
N LEU A 11 -9.55 15.48 -9.01
CA LEU A 11 -8.41 14.77 -8.39
C LEU A 11 -8.80 13.38 -7.88
N HIS A 12 -9.99 13.25 -7.27
CA HIS A 12 -10.49 11.97 -6.76
C HIS A 12 -10.86 10.99 -7.88
N ARG A 13 -11.44 11.52 -8.97
CA ARG A 13 -11.80 10.74 -10.15
C ARG A 13 -10.57 10.22 -10.89
N ASN A 14 -9.51 11.02 -11.02
CA ASN A 14 -8.28 10.57 -11.68
C ASN A 14 -7.50 9.53 -10.86
N HIS A 15 -7.49 9.64 -9.52
CA HIS A 15 -6.80 8.68 -8.66
C HIS A 15 -7.52 7.32 -8.63
N SER A 16 -8.86 7.33 -8.59
CA SER A 16 -9.68 6.11 -8.61
C SER A 16 -9.58 5.36 -9.95
N THR A 17 -9.50 6.10 -11.07
CA THR A 17 -9.31 5.52 -12.40
C THR A 17 -7.91 4.93 -12.57
N PHE A 18 -6.88 5.58 -12.05
CA PHE A 18 -5.50 5.09 -12.15
C PHE A 18 -5.29 3.75 -11.41
N ILE A 19 -5.86 3.62 -10.21
CA ILE A 19 -5.82 2.37 -9.45
C ILE A 19 -6.64 1.29 -10.18
N ALA A 20 -7.81 1.61 -10.74
CA ALA A 20 -8.60 0.65 -11.52
C ALA A 20 -7.89 0.17 -12.81
N GLU A 21 -7.13 1.04 -13.48
CA GLU A 21 -6.35 0.70 -14.67
C GLU A 21 -5.15 -0.21 -14.32
N ALA A 22 -4.52 0.02 -13.16
CA ALA A 22 -3.46 -0.83 -12.62
C ALA A 22 -3.98 -2.19 -12.09
N VAL A 23 -5.18 -2.21 -11.47
CA VAL A 23 -5.92 -3.42 -11.10
C VAL A 23 -6.20 -4.27 -12.34
N PHE A 24 -6.69 -3.65 -13.42
CA PHE A 24 -6.98 -4.32 -14.69
C PHE A 24 -5.73 -4.91 -15.35
N ALA A 25 -4.58 -4.25 -15.21
CA ALA A 25 -3.30 -4.76 -15.72
C ALA A 25 -2.80 -5.99 -14.94
N VAL A 26 -3.07 -6.08 -13.63
CA VAL A 26 -2.76 -7.26 -12.81
C VAL A 26 -3.74 -8.41 -13.10
N GLU A 27 -5.02 -8.12 -13.32
CA GLU A 27 -6.07 -9.09 -13.66
C GLU A 27 -5.81 -9.84 -14.98
N MET A 28 -5.08 -9.22 -15.91
CA MET A 28 -4.77 -9.77 -17.24
C MET A 28 -3.68 -10.85 -17.25
N VAL A 29 -3.00 -11.10 -16.12
CA VAL A 29 -1.94 -12.13 -16.06
C VAL A 29 -2.55 -13.48 -15.67
N LYS A 30 -2.67 -14.37 -16.66
CA LYS A 30 -3.00 -15.79 -16.47
C LYS A 30 -2.17 -16.39 -15.33
N ALA A 31 -2.82 -17.21 -14.50
CA ALA A 31 -2.38 -17.78 -13.23
C ALA A 31 -0.99 -18.48 -13.16
N ASP A 32 -0.25 -18.58 -14.26
CA ASP A 32 0.99 -19.37 -14.37
C ASP A 32 2.30 -18.58 -14.17
N LYS A 33 2.25 -17.24 -14.06
CA LYS A 33 3.47 -16.42 -13.94
C LYS A 33 3.52 -15.63 -12.64
N GLN A 34 3.83 -16.32 -11.53
CA GLN A 34 4.16 -15.70 -10.23
C GLN A 34 5.20 -14.56 -10.36
N LEU A 35 6.17 -14.72 -11.27
CA LEU A 35 7.20 -13.72 -11.55
C LEU A 35 6.63 -12.42 -12.15
N GLU A 36 5.66 -12.52 -13.06
CA GLU A 36 5.01 -11.34 -13.67
C GLU A 36 4.12 -10.62 -12.67
N LYS A 37 3.42 -11.37 -11.79
CA LYS A 37 2.63 -10.79 -10.70
C LYS A 37 3.52 -10.00 -9.73
N GLN A 38 4.65 -10.58 -9.33
CA GLN A 38 5.64 -9.89 -8.50
C GLN A 38 6.18 -8.62 -9.17
N LYS A 39 6.48 -8.71 -10.47
CA LYS A 39 6.95 -7.55 -11.25
C LYS A 39 5.92 -6.43 -11.27
N MET A 40 4.67 -6.74 -11.60
CA MET A 40 3.59 -5.75 -11.65
C MET A 40 3.32 -5.11 -10.29
N ALA A 41 3.30 -5.90 -9.21
CA ALA A 41 3.15 -5.38 -7.85
C ALA A 41 4.26 -4.37 -7.51
N LYS A 42 5.52 -4.70 -7.85
CA LYS A 42 6.66 -3.80 -7.62
C LYS A 42 6.62 -2.56 -8.50
N GLN A 43 6.19 -2.67 -9.75
CA GLN A 43 6.01 -1.52 -10.65
C GLN A 43 4.89 -0.58 -10.17
N LEU A 44 3.82 -1.15 -9.61
CA LEU A 44 2.75 -0.38 -8.97
C LEU A 44 3.29 0.38 -7.75
N LEU A 45 4.12 -0.25 -6.92
CA LEU A 45 4.80 0.43 -5.82
C LEU A 45 5.74 1.54 -6.29
N ASP A 46 6.51 1.32 -7.36
CA ASP A 46 7.34 2.36 -7.96
C ASP A 46 6.53 3.56 -8.42
N THR A 47 5.31 3.32 -8.91
CA THR A 47 4.46 4.40 -9.41
C THR A 47 3.77 5.17 -8.28
N LEU A 48 3.28 4.47 -7.25
CA LEU A 48 2.58 5.08 -6.10
C LEU A 48 3.55 5.67 -5.07
N PHE A 49 4.64 4.95 -4.80
CA PHE A 49 5.60 5.22 -3.73
C PHE A 49 7.04 5.14 -4.26
N PRO A 50 7.43 6.00 -5.21
CA PRO A 50 8.75 5.93 -5.83
C PRO A 50 9.89 6.02 -4.81
N LEU A 51 10.93 5.22 -5.04
CA LEU A 51 12.19 5.32 -4.31
C LEU A 51 12.96 6.58 -4.74
N GLU A 52 13.83 7.07 -3.86
CA GLU A 52 14.70 8.19 -4.20
C GLU A 52 15.70 7.81 -5.30
N THR A 53 16.27 6.59 -5.21
CA THR A 53 17.17 6.02 -6.22
C THR A 53 16.84 4.54 -6.42
N GLY A 54 16.80 4.08 -7.66
CA GLY A 54 16.51 2.67 -8.00
C GLY A 54 15.02 2.35 -8.10
N SER A 55 14.69 1.06 -8.06
CA SER A 55 13.32 0.53 -8.21
C SER A 55 13.04 -0.57 -7.19
N HIS A 56 11.78 -0.70 -6.78
CA HIS A 56 11.27 -1.78 -5.93
C HIS A 56 11.55 -3.18 -6.51
N GLU A 57 11.79 -3.30 -7.82
CA GLU A 57 12.17 -4.53 -8.52
C GLU A 57 13.47 -5.15 -7.96
N ASP A 58 14.49 -4.33 -7.68
CA ASP A 58 15.84 -4.77 -7.26
C ASP A 58 16.04 -4.85 -5.74
N VAL A 59 14.98 -4.64 -4.97
CA VAL A 59 15.03 -4.61 -3.50
C VAL A 59 15.22 -6.00 -2.93
N VAL A 60 16.15 -6.13 -1.99
CA VAL A 60 16.39 -7.37 -1.23
C VAL A 60 15.79 -7.34 0.17
N SER A 61 15.66 -6.16 0.78
CA SER A 61 15.08 -6.02 2.13
C SER A 61 14.52 -4.63 2.37
N TYR A 62 13.43 -4.57 3.12
CA TYR A 62 12.91 -3.34 3.71
C TYR A 62 13.25 -3.33 5.19
N GLU A 63 13.69 -2.20 5.69
CA GLU A 63 13.90 -1.95 7.11
C GLU A 63 13.31 -0.59 7.46
N ILE A 64 13.07 -0.39 8.75
CA ILE A 64 12.53 0.84 9.28
C ILE A 64 13.58 1.44 10.18
N ASP A 65 14.31 2.40 9.62
CA ASP A 65 15.31 3.14 10.36
C ASP A 65 14.70 4.44 10.90
N TYR A 66 14.76 4.59 12.22
CA TYR A 66 14.08 5.63 13.00
C TYR A 66 12.58 5.77 12.70
N ARG A 67 12.23 6.52 11.66
CA ARG A 67 10.85 6.87 11.24
C ARG A 67 10.67 6.83 9.73
N HIS A 68 11.60 6.21 9.01
CA HIS A 68 11.62 6.14 7.56
C HIS A 68 11.75 4.69 7.11
N VAL A 69 11.15 4.38 5.96
CA VAL A 69 11.40 3.11 5.28
C VAL A 69 12.72 3.24 4.55
N GLN A 70 13.64 2.35 4.89
CA GLN A 70 14.92 2.18 4.24
C GLN A 70 14.89 0.88 3.45
N VAL A 71 15.39 0.96 2.23
CA VAL A 71 15.29 -0.09 1.24
C VAL A 71 16.69 -0.49 0.84
N TYR A 72 17.01 -1.76 0.96
CA TYR A 72 18.33 -2.29 0.65
C TYR A 72 18.31 -3.00 -0.70
N PHE A 73 19.35 -2.77 -1.49
CA PHE A 73 19.56 -3.37 -2.80
C PHE A 73 20.60 -4.48 -2.75
N LYS A 74 20.61 -5.33 -3.78
CA LYS A 74 21.57 -6.45 -3.92
C LYS A 74 23.04 -6.02 -3.93
N ASN A 75 23.32 -4.77 -4.32
CA ASN A 75 24.65 -4.19 -4.40
C ASN A 75 25.14 -3.64 -3.04
N GLY A 76 24.31 -3.70 -1.99
CA GLY A 76 24.61 -3.15 -0.67
C GLY A 76 24.31 -1.65 -0.53
N GLU A 77 23.87 -0.99 -1.60
CA GLU A 77 23.32 0.36 -1.49
C GLU A 77 21.95 0.32 -0.80
N HIS A 78 21.60 1.43 -0.18
CA HIS A 78 20.30 1.62 0.42
C HIS A 78 19.72 2.97 0.03
N THR A 79 18.40 3.04 -0.09
CA THR A 79 17.66 4.25 -0.41
C THR A 79 16.46 4.40 0.50
N GLY A 80 15.97 5.62 0.64
CA GLY A 80 14.63 5.89 1.17
C GLY A 80 13.59 6.01 0.06
N LEU A 81 12.35 6.24 0.49
CA LEU A 81 11.28 6.73 -0.38
C LEU A 81 11.55 8.17 -0.77
N LYS A 82 11.30 8.52 -2.04
CA LYS A 82 11.35 9.90 -2.53
C LYS A 82 10.44 10.82 -1.73
N ARG A 83 9.34 10.26 -1.21
CA ARG A 83 8.36 10.96 -0.37
C ARG A 83 8.20 10.22 0.95
N ALA A 84 9.17 10.41 1.84
CA ALA A 84 9.19 9.87 3.20
C ALA A 84 7.88 10.08 4.00
N LYS A 85 7.11 11.14 3.70
CA LYS A 85 5.82 11.43 4.34
C LYS A 85 4.73 10.38 4.07
N HIS A 86 4.84 9.60 2.99
CA HIS A 86 3.86 8.57 2.66
C HIS A 86 3.91 7.39 3.64
N PHE A 87 5.06 7.15 4.29
CA PHE A 87 5.14 6.12 5.32
C PHE A 87 4.50 6.59 6.63
N VAL A 88 3.58 5.78 7.15
CA VAL A 88 2.80 6.09 8.37
C VAL A 88 2.97 5.04 9.46
N ALA A 89 2.91 3.75 9.13
CA ALA A 89 2.94 2.66 10.10
C ALA A 89 3.48 1.36 9.49
N TYR A 90 3.75 0.37 10.33
CA TYR A 90 4.26 -0.95 9.94
C TYR A 90 3.84 -2.02 10.93
N THR A 91 4.03 -3.29 10.57
CA THR A 91 3.78 -4.44 11.45
C THR A 91 5.00 -5.36 11.48
N GLY A 92 5.27 -5.95 12.64
CA GLY A 92 6.43 -6.83 12.86
C GLY A 92 7.67 -6.07 13.34
N ASP A 93 8.85 -6.63 13.09
CA ASP A 93 10.13 -6.06 13.53
C ASP A 93 10.59 -4.91 12.63
N LYS A 94 11.29 -3.92 13.20
CA LYS A 94 11.85 -2.79 12.42
C LYS A 94 12.88 -3.24 11.38
N SER A 95 13.69 -4.25 11.70
CA SER A 95 14.68 -4.80 10.77
C SER A 95 14.07 -5.74 9.72
N LYS A 96 12.85 -6.23 9.95
CA LYS A 96 12.12 -7.15 9.05
C LYS A 96 10.61 -6.91 9.20
N PRO A 97 10.08 -5.81 8.65
CA PRO A 97 8.67 -5.53 8.72
C PRO A 97 7.91 -6.60 7.94
N SER A 98 6.87 -7.14 8.56
CA SER A 98 5.95 -8.09 7.92
C SER A 98 4.97 -7.38 6.99
N ALA A 99 4.57 -6.16 7.36
CA ALA A 99 3.76 -5.29 6.52
C ALA A 99 4.18 -3.83 6.70
N ILE A 100 4.03 -3.03 5.65
CA ILE A 100 4.29 -1.60 5.66
C ILE A 100 3.02 -0.88 5.22
N LEU A 101 2.60 0.11 6.00
CA LEU A 101 1.45 0.95 5.71
C LEU A 101 1.90 2.29 5.16
N PHE A 102 1.47 2.55 3.93
CA PHE A 102 1.61 3.83 3.27
C PHE A 102 0.29 4.60 3.29
N ARG A 103 0.39 5.92 3.17
CA ARG A 103 -0.72 6.83 3.03
C ARG A 103 -0.43 7.78 1.88
N ASP A 104 -1.33 7.80 0.91
CA ASP A 104 -1.29 8.74 -0.19
C ASP A 104 -1.69 10.16 0.28
N GLU A 105 -1.42 11.18 -0.54
CA GLU A 105 -1.79 12.56 -0.27
C GLU A 105 -3.30 12.78 -0.16
N SER A 106 -4.08 11.96 -0.85
CA SER A 106 -5.55 11.91 -0.74
C SER A 106 -6.03 11.44 0.64
N GLY A 107 -5.15 10.80 1.41
CA GLY A 107 -5.42 10.27 2.73
C GLY A 107 -5.73 8.77 2.75
N THR A 108 -5.79 8.11 1.59
CA THR A 108 -6.00 6.67 1.44
C THR A 108 -4.80 5.87 1.89
N HIS A 109 -5.04 4.80 2.64
CA HIS A 109 -4.01 3.88 3.10
C HIS A 109 -3.77 2.76 2.07
N VAL A 110 -2.51 2.38 1.92
CA VAL A 110 -2.07 1.24 1.11
C VAL A 110 -1.19 0.38 2.00
N GLU A 111 -1.64 -0.83 2.28
CA GLU A 111 -0.85 -1.82 3.00
C GLU A 111 -0.08 -2.68 2.00
N VAL A 112 1.20 -2.88 2.28
CA VAL A 112 2.08 -3.75 1.51
C VAL A 112 2.56 -4.86 2.43
N THR A 113 2.07 -6.08 2.20
CA THR A 113 2.48 -7.26 2.96
C THR A 113 3.71 -7.85 2.31
N ILE A 114 4.79 -7.96 3.08
CA ILE A 114 6.07 -8.49 2.62
C ILE A 114 6.09 -10.00 2.84
N GLY A 115 6.46 -10.75 1.80
CA GLY A 115 6.59 -12.20 1.85
C GLY A 115 7.76 -12.62 2.74
N ALA A 116 7.54 -13.66 3.54
CA ALA A 116 8.60 -14.23 4.37
C ALA A 116 9.77 -14.74 3.52
N ARG A 117 10.99 -14.35 3.89
CA ARG A 117 12.20 -14.86 3.25
C ARG A 117 12.28 -16.36 3.49
N LYS A 118 12.22 -17.14 2.41
CA LYS A 118 12.52 -18.58 2.47
C LYS A 118 13.97 -18.71 2.96
N GLY A 119 14.18 -19.47 4.03
CA GLY A 119 15.45 -19.56 4.77
C GLY A 119 16.62 -20.19 4.01
N THR A 120 16.66 -20.07 2.68
CA THR A 120 17.61 -20.69 1.76
C THR A 120 19.03 -20.09 1.82
N GLY A 121 19.29 -19.13 2.72
CA GLY A 121 20.60 -18.49 2.90
C GLY A 121 21.06 -17.61 1.72
N ARG A 122 20.29 -17.57 0.63
CA ARG A 122 20.58 -16.80 -0.58
C ARG A 122 20.01 -15.38 -0.46
N LEU A 123 20.72 -14.40 -1.01
CA LEU A 123 20.21 -13.03 -1.18
C LEU A 123 19.20 -13.07 -2.34
N GLU A 124 17.93 -13.25 -2.01
CA GLU A 124 16.83 -13.19 -2.97
C GLU A 124 16.16 -11.82 -2.88
N LEU A 125 15.53 -11.42 -3.99
CA LEU A 125 14.72 -10.22 -4.02
C LEU A 125 13.54 -10.39 -3.05
N VAL A 126 13.12 -9.28 -2.45
CA VAL A 126 11.94 -9.28 -1.59
C VAL A 126 10.70 -9.65 -2.41
N ASP A 127 9.92 -10.61 -1.93
CA ASP A 127 8.64 -10.97 -2.54
C ASP A 127 7.55 -10.12 -1.89
N ILE A 128 6.67 -9.51 -2.68
CA ILE A 128 5.50 -8.79 -2.17
C ILE A 128 4.36 -9.79 -2.11
N GLN A 129 3.95 -10.19 -0.90
CA GLN A 129 2.91 -11.19 -0.74
C GLN A 129 1.54 -10.65 -1.17
N ASP A 130 1.26 -9.39 -0.82
CA ASP A 130 0.03 -8.73 -1.21
C ASP A 130 0.17 -7.21 -1.13
N ILE A 131 -0.68 -6.51 -1.87
CA ILE A 131 -0.86 -5.06 -1.75
C ILE A 131 -2.35 -4.83 -1.55
N GLN A 132 -2.73 -4.27 -0.42
CA GLN A 132 -4.13 -4.01 -0.09
C GLN A 132 -4.40 -2.51 -0.05
N LEU A 133 -5.37 -2.07 -0.84
CA LEU A 133 -5.81 -0.69 -0.88
C LEU A 133 -6.99 -0.47 0.04
N GLU A 134 -6.93 0.58 0.86
CA GLU A 134 -8.07 1.05 1.63
C GLU A 134 -9.10 1.70 0.70
N THR A 135 -10.35 1.32 0.87
CA THR A 135 -11.50 2.02 0.32
C THR A 135 -12.55 2.22 1.40
N CYS A 136 -13.29 3.32 1.35
CA CYS A 136 -14.23 3.69 2.38
C CYS A 136 -15.61 3.89 1.78
N THR A 137 -16.60 3.18 2.30
CA THR A 137 -18.00 3.43 2.02
C THR A 137 -18.54 4.35 3.11
N THR A 138 -18.76 5.62 2.77
CA THR A 138 -19.32 6.61 3.71
C THR A 138 -20.84 6.62 3.62
N PHE A 139 -21.51 6.43 4.74
CA PHE A 139 -22.96 6.55 4.86
C PHE A 139 -23.28 7.92 5.47
N GLY A 140 -23.81 8.82 4.64
CA GLY A 140 -24.36 10.08 5.10
C GLY A 140 -25.88 9.98 5.23
N GLN A 141 -26.42 10.26 6.42
CA GLN A 141 -27.79 10.72 6.55
C GLN A 141 -27.80 12.05 7.30
N THR A 142 -28.14 13.11 6.55
CA THR A 142 -28.75 14.39 6.97
C THR A 142 -28.17 15.06 8.21
N GLU A 143 -27.69 16.31 8.04
CA GLU A 143 -27.44 17.46 8.96
C GLU A 143 -27.19 17.26 10.49
N ALA A 144 -27.73 16.24 11.14
CA ALA A 144 -27.75 15.99 12.58
C ALA A 144 -27.03 14.70 13.04
N SER A 145 -26.55 13.83 12.15
CA SER A 145 -25.84 12.60 12.52
C SER A 145 -24.37 12.60 12.06
N ARG A 146 -23.45 12.13 12.91
CA ARG A 146 -22.03 11.98 12.56
C ARG A 146 -21.91 10.98 11.42
N SER A 147 -21.32 11.40 10.30
CA SER A 147 -21.13 10.54 9.13
C SER A 147 -20.36 9.29 9.55
N SER A 148 -20.93 8.12 9.29
CA SER A 148 -20.30 6.84 9.63
C SER A 148 -19.80 6.18 8.36
N GLY A 149 -18.57 5.70 8.38
CA GLY A 149 -17.93 5.02 7.26
C GLY A 149 -17.58 3.58 7.60
N ILE A 150 -17.72 2.70 6.62
CA ILE A 150 -17.13 1.36 6.66
C ILE A 150 -15.86 1.39 5.81
N ARG A 151 -14.76 0.91 6.41
CA ARG A 151 -13.47 0.69 5.76
C ARG A 151 -13.42 -0.71 5.19
N HIS A 152 -13.02 -0.80 3.93
CA HIS A 152 -12.75 -2.04 3.23
C HIS A 152 -11.30 -2.04 2.73
N TRP A 153 -10.72 -3.23 2.60
CA TRP A 153 -9.39 -3.47 2.08
C TRP A 153 -9.49 -4.33 0.85
N VAL A 154 -9.07 -3.81 -0.30
CA VAL A 154 -9.10 -4.52 -1.57
C VAL A 154 -7.70 -4.99 -1.91
N SER A 155 -7.53 -6.30 -1.99
CA SER A 155 -6.27 -6.94 -2.36
C SER A 155 -6.06 -6.81 -3.87
N LEU A 156 -4.92 -6.25 -4.26
CA LEU A 156 -4.55 -6.00 -5.65
C LEU A 156 -3.77 -7.15 -6.26
N VAL A 157 -3.07 -7.96 -5.43
CA VAL A 157 -2.23 -9.07 -5.91
C VAL A 157 -2.95 -10.41 -5.75
N LYS A 158 -3.73 -10.58 -4.67
CA LYS A 158 -4.56 -11.77 -4.44
C LYS A 158 -5.97 -11.59 -5.01
N GLY A 159 -6.32 -12.46 -5.95
CA GLY A 159 -7.68 -12.67 -6.42
C GLY A 159 -8.22 -14.02 -5.96
N ASP A 160 -9.54 -14.12 -5.93
CA ASP A 160 -10.28 -15.37 -5.71
C ASP A 160 -10.08 -16.34 -6.90
N GLU A 161 -10.47 -17.61 -6.76
CA GLU A 161 -10.38 -18.63 -7.83
C GLU A 161 -11.11 -18.21 -9.12
N SER A 162 -12.11 -17.34 -9.00
CA SER A 162 -12.84 -16.74 -10.11
C SER A 162 -12.17 -15.48 -10.71
N GLY A 163 -10.97 -15.11 -10.26
CA GLY A 163 -10.25 -13.91 -10.70
C GLY A 163 -10.76 -12.59 -10.14
N ARG A 164 -11.73 -12.62 -9.20
CA ARG A 164 -12.28 -11.41 -8.58
C ARG A 164 -11.31 -10.88 -7.51
N PRO A 165 -11.12 -9.56 -7.40
CA PRO A 165 -10.29 -8.98 -6.34
C PRO A 165 -10.86 -9.36 -4.96
N ASN A 166 -10.00 -9.78 -4.04
CA ASN A 166 -10.42 -10.15 -2.69
C ASN A 166 -10.57 -8.90 -1.82
N ALA A 167 -11.77 -8.66 -1.30
CA ALA A 167 -12.05 -7.54 -0.42
C ALA A 167 -12.37 -8.01 0.99
N SER A 168 -11.66 -7.50 2.00
CA SER A 168 -11.94 -7.77 3.41
C SER A 168 -12.34 -6.49 4.15
N SER A 169 -13.11 -6.63 5.22
CA SER A 169 -13.50 -5.53 6.10
C SER A 169 -13.16 -5.95 7.52
N GLU A 170 -11.96 -5.60 7.94
CA GLU A 170 -11.39 -6.03 9.22
C GLU A 170 -10.67 -4.85 9.88
N ASP A 171 -10.67 -4.86 11.22
CA ASP A 171 -9.83 -3.98 12.00
C ASP A 171 -8.37 -4.37 11.78
N LYS A 172 -7.51 -3.39 11.51
CA LYS A 172 -6.09 -3.62 11.33
C LYS A 172 -5.28 -2.79 12.31
N GLU A 173 -4.33 -3.47 12.95
CA GLU A 173 -3.46 -2.90 13.97
C GLU A 173 -2.05 -2.82 13.42
N PHE A 174 -1.46 -1.64 13.50
CA PHE A 174 -0.09 -1.36 13.07
C PHE A 174 0.65 -0.60 14.16
N THR A 175 1.97 -0.60 14.09
CA THR A 175 2.83 0.29 14.86
C THR A 175 3.13 1.52 14.01
N ALA A 176 2.71 2.70 14.47
CA ALA A 176 3.04 3.96 13.82
C ALA A 176 4.57 4.16 13.79
N LYS A 177 5.04 5.01 12.87
CA LYS A 177 6.47 5.37 12.79
C LYS A 177 7.05 5.97 14.08
N ASN A 178 6.22 6.48 14.98
CA ASN A 178 6.64 7.00 16.29
C ASN A 178 6.67 5.92 17.39
N GLY A 179 6.21 4.71 17.12
CA GLY A 179 6.09 3.60 18.06
C GLY A 179 4.74 3.51 18.78
N GLU A 180 3.80 4.40 18.50
CA GLU A 180 2.44 4.32 19.05
C GLU A 180 1.58 3.33 18.26
N ASP A 181 0.48 2.88 18.88
CA ASP A 181 -0.50 2.03 18.22
C ASP A 181 -1.26 2.80 17.14
N TYR A 182 -1.29 2.25 15.92
CA TYR A 182 -1.97 2.79 14.76
C TYR A 182 -3.09 1.84 14.34
N ASN A 183 -4.28 2.09 14.86
CA ASN A 183 -5.44 1.22 14.66
C ASN A 183 -6.37 1.79 13.58
N LEU A 184 -6.61 0.98 12.55
CA LEU A 184 -7.58 1.27 11.49
C LEU A 184 -8.80 0.39 11.69
N GLY A 185 -9.78 0.94 12.42
CA GLY A 185 -11.03 0.23 12.69
C GLY A 185 -11.90 0.02 11.45
N PHE A 186 -12.67 -1.06 11.40
CA PHE A 186 -13.55 -1.35 10.28
C PHE A 186 -14.67 -0.30 10.14
N CYS A 187 -15.13 0.25 11.26
CA CYS A 187 -16.13 1.31 11.33
C CYS A 187 -15.51 2.56 11.93
N PHE A 188 -15.73 3.71 11.30
CA PHE A 188 -15.26 5.00 11.82
C PHE A 188 -16.34 6.06 11.71
N ALA A 189 -16.38 6.95 12.69
CA ALA A 189 -17.14 8.19 12.61
C ALA A 189 -16.23 9.30 12.08
N ILE A 190 -16.73 10.08 11.12
CA ILE A 190 -16.07 11.26 10.54
C ILE A 190 -16.48 12.51 11.33
#